data_AF-A0A8T5EMD9-F1
#
_entry.id   AF-A0A8T5EMD9-F1
#
_cell.length_a   1.000
_cell.length_b   1.000
_cell.length_c   1.000
_cell.angle_alpha   90.00
_cell.angle_beta   90.00
_cell.angle_gamma   90.00
#
_symmetry.space_group_name_H-M   'P 1'
#
loop_
_entity.id
_entity.type
_entity.pdbx_description
1 polymer ?
#
loop_
_entity_poly.entity_id
_entity_poly.type
_entity_poly.pdbx_seq_one_letter_code
_entity_poly.pdbx_strand_id
1 'polypeptide(L)'
;MARTADLAHHFLEAVDQAAIASAEWRGLGDKNAADAAAVEAMRRTFDKVPFDGRVAIGEGERDEAPMLFIGEELGNQVGIEGALQIDIAVDPLECTNNCADNSPNSIAVLAAAPRGTLLHAPDCYMDKIAAGPELAGHVSLDGGVTYNLEQAAYVLDKPMSEVKVVALDRERHSDLFKEIREAGAQLHLMGDGDVSAAIWAARPDGPYDMLLGIGAAPEGVITATALRGIGGVFEGRL
;
A
#
# COMPACT_ATOMS: atom_id res chain seq x y z
N MET A 1 3.66 10.62 -26.86
CA MET A 1 4.75 10.38 -25.89
C MET A 1 4.40 9.14 -25.09
N ALA A 2 5.39 8.30 -24.77
CA ALA A 2 5.18 7.16 -23.89
C ALA A 2 4.71 7.63 -22.51
N ARG A 3 3.85 6.86 -21.85
CA ARG A 3 3.29 7.14 -20.53
C ARG A 3 3.73 6.05 -19.56
N THR A 4 3.74 6.34 -18.26
CA THR A 4 4.06 5.36 -17.21
C THR A 4 3.24 4.08 -17.34
N ALA A 5 1.95 4.21 -17.69
CA ALA A 5 1.04 3.07 -17.89
C ALA A 5 1.45 2.13 -19.04
N ASP A 6 2.22 2.62 -20.02
CA ASP A 6 2.67 1.78 -21.14
C ASP A 6 3.73 0.73 -20.68
N LEU A 7 4.33 0.92 -19.50
CA LEU A 7 5.27 -0.01 -18.87
C LEU A 7 4.61 -0.94 -17.82
N ALA A 8 3.29 -0.93 -17.68
CA ALA A 8 2.57 -1.69 -16.64
C ALA A 8 2.90 -3.19 -16.62
N HIS A 9 3.15 -3.79 -17.79
CA HIS A 9 3.53 -5.20 -17.90
C HIS A 9 4.90 -5.52 -17.27
N HIS A 10 5.85 -4.58 -17.30
CA HIS A 10 7.13 -4.73 -16.60
C HIS A 10 6.98 -4.63 -15.09
N PHE A 11 6.10 -3.75 -14.62
CA PHE A 11 5.80 -3.62 -13.20
C PHE A 11 5.08 -4.87 -12.67
N LEU A 12 4.19 -5.45 -13.48
CA LEU A 12 3.57 -6.73 -13.18
C LEU A 12 4.62 -7.85 -13.08
N GLU A 13 5.55 -7.92 -14.03
CA GLU A 13 6.66 -8.88 -13.98
C GLU A 13 7.50 -8.71 -12.70
N ALA A 14 7.77 -7.47 -12.28
CA ALA A 14 8.56 -7.19 -11.09
C ALA A 14 7.89 -7.72 -9.79
N VAL A 15 6.58 -7.49 -9.63
CA VAL A 15 5.83 -8.03 -8.48
C VAL A 15 5.66 -9.56 -8.57
N ASP A 16 5.48 -10.12 -9.78
CA ASP A 16 5.40 -11.57 -9.97
C ASP A 16 6.71 -12.25 -9.55
N GLN A 17 7.86 -11.73 -9.99
CA GLN A 17 9.17 -12.29 -9.63
C GLN A 17 9.43 -12.16 -8.12
N ALA A 18 9.10 -11.03 -7.51
CA ALA A 18 9.24 -10.81 -6.08
C ALA A 18 8.37 -11.79 -5.26
N ALA A 19 7.11 -11.96 -5.64
CA ALA A 19 6.19 -12.88 -4.98
C ALA A 19 6.61 -14.35 -5.13
N ILE A 20 7.10 -14.75 -6.30
CA ILE A 20 7.63 -16.11 -6.51
C ILE A 20 8.86 -16.35 -5.63
N ALA A 21 9.78 -15.39 -5.58
CA ALA A 21 11.01 -15.53 -4.80
C ALA A 21 10.74 -15.60 -3.29
N SER A 22 9.85 -14.76 -2.76
CA SER A 22 9.47 -14.81 -1.34
C SER A 22 8.67 -16.05 -0.98
N ALA A 23 7.86 -16.60 -1.91
CA ALA A 23 7.06 -17.80 -1.66
C ALA A 23 7.89 -19.05 -1.33
N GLU A 24 9.14 -19.12 -1.79
CA GLU A 24 10.07 -20.21 -1.42
C GLU A 24 10.45 -20.17 0.08
N TRP A 25 10.28 -19.03 0.75
CA TRP A 25 10.54 -18.83 2.17
C TRP A 25 9.31 -18.96 3.05
N ARG A 26 8.15 -19.22 2.44
CA ARG A 26 6.87 -19.26 3.15
C ARG A 26 6.86 -20.37 4.20
N GLY A 27 6.60 -20.00 5.46
CA GLY A 27 6.53 -20.95 6.58
C GLY A 27 7.88 -21.42 7.12
N LEU A 28 9.00 -20.82 6.69
CA LEU A 28 10.34 -21.17 7.18
C LEU A 28 10.76 -20.39 8.43
N GLY A 29 9.94 -19.43 8.89
CA GLY A 29 10.22 -18.62 10.08
C GLY A 29 11.34 -17.59 9.92
N ASP A 30 11.83 -17.34 8.69
CA ASP A 30 12.88 -16.36 8.40
C ASP A 30 12.35 -15.24 7.51
N LYS A 31 11.79 -14.22 8.16
CA LYS A 31 11.20 -13.06 7.48
C LYS A 31 12.23 -12.22 6.72
N ASN A 32 13.46 -12.13 7.23
CA ASN A 32 14.50 -11.29 6.64
C ASN A 32 15.02 -11.94 5.35
N ALA A 33 15.14 -13.26 5.33
CA ALA A 33 15.52 -13.99 4.12
C ALA A 33 14.40 -13.98 3.07
N ALA A 34 13.13 -14.09 3.49
CA ALA A 34 11.98 -13.95 2.60
C ALA A 34 11.97 -12.58 1.91
N ASP A 35 12.21 -11.53 2.69
CA ASP A 35 12.25 -10.14 2.24
C ASP A 35 13.42 -9.88 1.29
N ALA A 36 14.64 -10.29 1.68
CA ALA A 36 15.83 -10.16 0.85
C ALA A 36 15.66 -10.86 -0.53
N ALA A 37 15.01 -12.03 -0.57
CA ALA A 37 14.72 -12.72 -1.82
C ALA A 37 13.75 -11.94 -2.72
N ALA A 38 12.73 -11.29 -2.12
CA ALA A 38 11.79 -10.45 -2.84
C ALA A 38 12.46 -9.20 -3.41
N VAL A 39 13.26 -8.51 -2.58
CA VAL A 39 14.04 -7.31 -2.95
C VAL A 39 14.96 -7.61 -4.14
N GLU A 40 15.75 -8.69 -4.06
CA GLU A 40 16.68 -9.07 -5.13
C GLU A 40 15.94 -9.35 -6.44
N ALA A 41 14.87 -10.14 -6.38
CA ALA A 41 14.09 -10.53 -7.55
C ALA A 41 13.39 -9.33 -8.21
N MET A 42 12.78 -8.45 -7.40
CA MET A 42 12.15 -7.22 -7.89
C MET A 42 13.18 -6.31 -8.56
N ARG A 43 14.28 -6.01 -7.86
CA ARG A 43 15.34 -5.10 -8.34
C ARG A 43 15.93 -5.58 -9.65
N ARG A 44 16.23 -6.88 -9.76
CA ARG A 44 16.80 -7.48 -10.98
C ARG A 44 15.89 -7.36 -12.19
N THR A 45 14.58 -7.37 -11.98
CA THR A 45 13.60 -7.19 -13.08
C THR A 45 13.73 -5.81 -13.70
N PHE A 46 13.99 -4.77 -12.90
CA PHE A 46 14.09 -3.40 -13.39
C PHE A 46 15.31 -3.14 -14.30
N ASP A 47 16.40 -3.91 -14.20
CA ASP A 47 17.60 -3.75 -15.05
C ASP A 47 17.30 -3.75 -16.56
N LYS A 48 16.21 -4.39 -16.98
CA LYS A 48 15.85 -4.57 -18.39
C LYS A 48 14.75 -3.63 -18.85
N VAL A 49 14.14 -2.87 -17.95
CA VAL A 49 13.00 -2.01 -18.27
C VAL A 49 13.49 -0.75 -18.99
N PRO A 50 12.85 -0.34 -20.10
CA PRO A 50 13.27 0.80 -20.90
C PRO A 50 12.78 2.13 -20.30
N PHE A 51 13.37 2.53 -19.18
CA PHE A 51 13.01 3.76 -18.48
C PHE A 51 14.20 4.37 -17.72
N ASP A 52 14.06 5.64 -17.36
CA ASP A 52 14.86 6.31 -16.34
C ASP A 52 14.04 6.26 -15.05
N GLY A 53 14.31 5.27 -14.23
CA GLY A 53 13.62 5.00 -12.97
C GLY A 53 14.40 5.53 -11.77
N ARG A 54 13.67 5.85 -10.71
CA ARG A 54 14.25 6.11 -9.39
C ARG A 54 13.35 5.57 -8.30
N VAL A 55 13.97 4.99 -7.28
CA VAL A 55 13.27 4.63 -6.03
C VAL A 55 12.95 5.91 -5.26
N ALA A 56 11.68 6.26 -5.16
CA ALA A 56 11.22 7.37 -4.32
C ALA A 56 10.90 6.92 -2.89
N ILE A 57 10.47 5.67 -2.73
CA ILE A 57 10.20 4.96 -1.48
C ILE A 57 10.69 3.53 -1.67
N GLY A 58 11.43 2.99 -0.72
CA GLY A 58 11.91 1.61 -0.76
C GLY A 58 12.41 1.15 0.60
N GLU A 59 13.37 0.22 0.61
CA GLU A 59 13.84 -0.52 1.78
C GLU A 59 14.51 0.33 2.87
N GLY A 60 14.87 1.58 2.54
CA GLY A 60 15.47 2.51 3.48
C GLY A 60 16.48 3.44 2.81
N GLU A 61 17.27 4.11 3.64
CA GLU A 61 18.38 4.94 3.17
C GLU A 61 19.51 4.09 2.59
N ARG A 62 20.36 4.69 1.74
CA ARG A 62 21.46 3.98 1.06
C ARG A 62 22.43 3.27 2.01
N ASP A 63 22.63 3.81 3.21
CA ASP A 63 23.53 3.23 4.20
C ASP A 63 22.90 2.03 4.95
N GLU A 64 21.58 1.88 4.86
CA GLU A 64 20.78 0.88 5.57
C GLU A 64 20.31 -0.25 4.64
N ALA A 65 20.09 0.05 3.35
CA ALA A 65 19.59 -0.88 2.34
C ALA A 65 20.57 -1.02 1.15
N PRO A 66 21.06 -2.24 0.84
CA PRO A 66 22.00 -2.47 -0.26
C PRO A 66 21.34 -2.42 -1.66
N MET A 67 20.02 -2.63 -1.73
CA MET A 67 19.20 -2.61 -2.95
C MET A 67 17.86 -1.95 -2.62
N LEU A 68 17.24 -1.36 -3.63
CA LEU A 68 15.99 -0.62 -3.54
C LEU A 68 16.00 0.48 -2.47
N PHE A 69 17.16 1.11 -2.28
CA PHE A 69 17.30 2.25 -1.37
C PHE A 69 16.73 3.53 -1.99
N ILE A 70 16.31 4.47 -1.15
CA ILE A 70 15.78 5.77 -1.58
C ILE A 70 16.82 6.50 -2.45
N GLY A 71 16.42 6.79 -3.69
CA GLY A 71 17.26 7.43 -4.69
C GLY A 71 18.03 6.48 -5.61
N GLU A 72 17.93 5.15 -5.45
CA GLU A 72 18.53 4.20 -6.40
C GLU A 72 17.95 4.43 -7.81
N GLU A 73 18.84 4.46 -8.81
CA GLU A 73 18.47 4.56 -10.23
C GLU A 73 18.14 3.17 -10.78
N LEU A 74 17.04 3.08 -11.52
CA LEU A 74 16.50 1.83 -12.07
C LEU A 74 16.29 1.95 -13.58
N GLY A 75 16.40 0.82 -14.29
CA GLY A 75 16.18 0.79 -15.74
C GLY A 75 17.45 0.92 -16.56
N ASN A 76 17.35 0.58 -17.85
CA ASN A 76 18.47 0.65 -18.79
C ASN A 76 18.52 1.94 -19.62
N GLN A 77 17.65 2.92 -19.32
CA GLN A 77 17.65 4.22 -20.00
C GLN A 77 17.94 5.40 -19.05
N VAL A 78 18.50 5.12 -17.87
CA VAL A 78 18.94 6.14 -16.91
C VAL A 78 19.86 7.14 -17.61
N GLY A 79 19.51 8.43 -17.51
CA GLY A 79 20.29 9.53 -18.10
C GLY A 79 20.21 9.66 -19.63
N ILE A 80 19.41 8.83 -20.32
CA ILE A 80 19.20 8.97 -21.77
C ILE A 80 18.19 10.09 -22.04
N GLU A 81 18.56 11.02 -22.93
CA GLU A 81 17.68 12.13 -23.32
C GLU A 81 16.36 11.61 -23.94
N GLY A 82 15.23 12.10 -23.41
CA GLY A 82 13.90 11.70 -23.86
C GLY A 82 13.41 10.36 -23.29
N ALA A 83 14.19 9.70 -22.43
CA ALA A 83 13.73 8.54 -21.67
C ALA A 83 12.56 8.90 -20.76
N LEU A 84 11.68 7.93 -20.50
CA LEU A 84 10.53 8.13 -19.63
C LEU A 84 10.99 8.16 -18.17
N GLN A 85 10.88 9.32 -17.53
CA GLN A 85 11.29 9.52 -16.13
C GLN A 85 10.18 9.13 -15.17
N ILE A 86 10.43 8.13 -14.34
CA ILE A 86 9.45 7.55 -13.41
C ILE A 86 10.05 7.45 -12.02
N ASP A 87 9.22 7.73 -11.01
CA ASP A 87 9.48 7.34 -9.63
C ASP A 87 8.71 6.06 -9.31
N ILE A 88 9.36 5.17 -8.57
CA ILE A 88 8.77 3.94 -8.05
C ILE A 88 8.79 3.99 -6.52
N ALA A 89 7.65 3.67 -5.90
CA ALA A 89 7.56 3.26 -4.51
C ALA A 89 7.44 1.73 -4.47
N VAL A 90 8.32 1.06 -3.75
CA VAL A 90 8.33 -0.40 -3.65
C VAL A 90 8.07 -0.86 -2.23
N ASP A 91 7.38 -1.99 -2.11
CA ASP A 91 7.34 -2.85 -0.94
C ASP A 91 7.41 -4.29 -1.48
N PRO A 92 8.63 -4.81 -1.70
CA PRO A 92 8.86 -6.09 -2.35
C PRO A 92 8.20 -7.26 -1.62
N LEU A 93 8.06 -7.17 -0.30
CA LEU A 93 7.35 -8.14 0.52
C LEU A 93 6.57 -7.47 1.67
N GLU A 94 5.35 -7.06 1.36
CA GLU A 94 4.42 -6.61 2.39
C GLU A 94 4.08 -7.80 3.31
N CYS A 95 4.03 -7.53 4.62
CA CYS A 95 3.80 -8.51 5.67
C CYS A 95 4.83 -9.65 5.70
N THR A 96 6.12 -9.30 5.82
CA THR A 96 7.22 -10.28 5.94
C THR A 96 6.99 -11.36 7.02
N ASN A 97 6.40 -10.99 8.17
CA ASN A 97 6.01 -11.95 9.22
C ASN A 97 5.01 -12.98 8.67
N ASN A 98 3.98 -12.55 7.93
CA ASN A 98 2.96 -13.43 7.40
C ASN A 98 3.55 -14.43 6.40
N CYS A 99 4.51 -14.00 5.58
CA CYS A 99 5.24 -14.91 4.71
C CYS A 99 6.01 -15.95 5.54
N ALA A 100 6.83 -15.50 6.50
CA ALA A 100 7.64 -16.37 7.35
C ALA A 100 6.80 -17.39 8.15
N ASP A 101 5.61 -16.99 8.60
CA ASP A 101 4.71 -17.82 9.41
C ASP A 101 3.68 -18.62 8.58
N ASN A 102 3.71 -18.50 7.24
CA ASN A 102 2.70 -19.07 6.34
C ASN A 102 1.26 -18.64 6.70
N SER A 103 1.11 -17.38 7.12
CA SER A 103 -0.17 -16.72 7.35
C SER A 103 -0.65 -16.01 6.07
N PRO A 104 -1.97 -15.78 5.91
CA PRO A 104 -2.50 -15.04 4.76
C PRO A 104 -1.98 -13.60 4.67
N ASN A 105 -2.21 -12.94 3.53
CA ASN A 105 -2.01 -11.49 3.31
C ASN A 105 -0.57 -10.99 3.27
N SER A 106 0.37 -11.83 2.82
CA SER A 106 1.64 -11.31 2.31
C SER A 106 1.56 -11.15 0.79
N ILE A 107 1.99 -10.00 0.28
CA ILE A 107 1.97 -9.66 -1.15
C ILE A 107 3.27 -8.94 -1.55
N ALA A 108 3.60 -8.95 -2.83
CA ALA A 108 4.58 -8.04 -3.40
C ALA A 108 3.85 -6.87 -4.06
N VAL A 109 4.27 -5.63 -3.78
CA VAL A 109 3.56 -4.46 -4.30
C VAL A 109 4.53 -3.35 -4.69
N LEU A 110 4.11 -2.54 -5.66
CA LEU A 110 4.77 -1.30 -6.03
C LEU A 110 3.75 -0.29 -6.55
N ALA A 111 4.12 0.97 -6.50
CA ALA A 111 3.48 2.06 -7.21
C ALA A 111 4.48 2.75 -8.15
N ALA A 112 4.06 3.07 -9.37
CA ALA A 112 4.89 3.78 -10.35
C ALA A 112 4.15 5.03 -10.85
N ALA A 113 4.84 6.16 -10.89
CA ALA A 113 4.26 7.43 -11.33
C ALA A 113 5.31 8.30 -12.06
N PRO A 114 4.89 9.32 -12.83
CA PRO A 114 5.83 10.30 -13.36
C PRO A 114 6.74 10.87 -12.27
N ARG A 115 8.00 11.14 -12.62
CA ARG A 115 9.00 11.70 -11.71
C ARG A 115 8.46 12.89 -10.91
N GLY A 116 8.64 12.87 -9.58
CA GLY A 116 8.25 13.93 -8.65
C GLY A 116 6.76 13.98 -8.31
N THR A 117 5.97 12.95 -8.65
CA THR A 117 4.53 12.94 -8.37
C THR A 117 4.10 12.01 -7.23
N LEU A 118 5.01 11.15 -6.75
CA LEU A 118 4.82 10.43 -5.50
C LEU A 118 5.21 11.34 -4.32
N LEU A 119 4.44 11.28 -3.24
CA LEU A 119 4.82 11.96 -2.00
C LEU A 119 6.12 11.34 -1.48
N HIS A 120 7.11 12.18 -1.19
CA HIS A 120 8.29 11.77 -0.43
C HIS A 120 7.90 11.63 1.04
N ALA A 121 7.36 10.46 1.40
CA ALA A 121 6.97 10.16 2.77
C ALA A 121 8.22 9.83 3.60
N PRO A 122 8.41 10.45 4.77
CA PRO A 122 9.42 9.99 5.73
C PRO A 122 9.02 8.63 6.30
N ASP A 123 9.98 7.90 6.85
CA ASP A 123 9.71 6.67 7.61
C ASP A 123 9.09 7.01 8.98
N CYS A 124 7.79 7.27 8.98
CA CYS A 124 6.98 7.54 10.15
C CYS A 124 5.59 6.94 10.02
N TYR A 125 4.77 7.16 11.04
CA TYR A 125 3.36 6.78 11.00
C TYR A 125 2.52 7.79 10.19
N MET A 126 1.38 7.33 9.69
CA MET A 126 0.37 8.08 8.97
C MET A 126 -1.00 7.60 9.44
N ASP A 127 -1.86 8.51 9.88
CA ASP A 127 -3.29 8.27 10.06
C ASP A 127 -3.97 8.21 8.69
N LYS A 128 -4.75 7.15 8.44
CA LYS A 128 -5.27 6.77 7.13
C LYS A 128 -6.78 6.59 7.19
N ILE A 129 -7.46 7.13 6.19
CA ILE A 129 -8.83 6.73 5.82
C ILE A 129 -8.81 6.25 4.38
N ALA A 130 -9.43 5.10 4.12
CA ALA A 130 -9.52 4.55 2.78
C ALA A 130 -10.91 3.95 2.55
N ALA A 131 -11.53 4.21 1.40
CA ALA A 131 -12.82 3.62 1.04
C ALA A 131 -13.08 3.62 -0.47
N GLY A 132 -14.17 2.97 -0.89
CA GLY A 132 -14.57 2.84 -2.29
C GLY A 132 -15.04 4.14 -2.95
N PRO A 133 -15.18 4.14 -4.29
CA PRO A 133 -15.59 5.32 -5.06
C PRO A 133 -16.91 5.94 -4.62
N GLU A 134 -17.83 5.14 -4.11
CA GLU A 134 -19.13 5.61 -3.61
C GLU A 134 -18.98 6.57 -2.42
N LEU A 135 -17.93 6.41 -1.59
CA LEU A 135 -17.65 7.25 -0.44
C LEU A 135 -16.74 8.44 -0.74
N ALA A 136 -16.30 8.62 -1.99
CA ALA A 136 -15.48 9.74 -2.39
C ALA A 136 -16.22 11.07 -2.20
N GLY A 137 -15.64 11.99 -1.42
CA GLY A 137 -16.24 13.28 -1.08
C GLY A 137 -17.26 13.24 0.06
N HIS A 138 -17.51 12.06 0.65
CA HIS A 138 -18.41 11.90 1.79
C HIS A 138 -17.66 11.69 3.11
N VAL A 139 -16.49 11.06 3.07
CA VAL A 139 -15.66 10.76 4.25
C VAL A 139 -14.36 11.55 4.23
N SER A 140 -13.80 11.86 5.40
CA SER A 140 -12.53 12.59 5.55
C SER A 140 -11.88 12.38 6.92
N LEU A 141 -10.55 12.47 6.99
CA LEU A 141 -9.77 12.52 8.24
C LEU A 141 -10.00 13.79 9.06
N ASP A 142 -10.55 14.86 8.47
CA ASP A 142 -11.00 16.03 9.21
C ASP A 142 -12.36 15.77 9.90
N GLY A 143 -13.08 14.73 9.45
CA GLY A 143 -14.26 14.20 10.11
C GLY A 143 -13.91 13.27 11.28
N GLY A 144 -14.76 13.26 12.30
CA GLY A 144 -14.67 12.26 13.39
C GLY A 144 -15.07 10.86 12.93
N VAL A 145 -14.68 9.83 13.69
CA VAL A 145 -14.98 8.42 13.38
C VAL A 145 -16.48 8.21 13.21
N THR A 146 -17.30 8.65 14.18
CA THR A 146 -18.76 8.53 14.11
C THR A 146 -19.35 9.18 12.86
N TYR A 147 -18.88 10.37 12.49
CA TYR A 147 -19.34 11.06 11.29
C TYR A 147 -19.06 10.23 10.03
N ASN A 148 -17.82 9.72 9.89
CA ASN A 148 -17.43 8.92 8.73
C ASN A 148 -18.25 7.62 8.63
N LEU A 149 -18.54 6.97 9.77
CA LEU A 149 -19.40 5.79 9.82
C LEU A 149 -20.86 6.10 9.43
N GLU A 150 -21.41 7.22 9.88
CA GLU A 150 -22.75 7.65 9.51
C GLU A 150 -22.87 7.96 8.02
N GLN A 151 -21.84 8.61 7.45
CA GLN A 151 -21.76 8.83 6.00
C GLN A 151 -21.68 7.51 5.24
N ALA A 152 -20.86 6.56 5.70
CA ALA A 152 -20.77 5.24 5.09
C ALA A 152 -22.10 4.49 5.12
N ALA A 153 -22.79 4.47 6.27
CA ALA A 153 -24.11 3.84 6.41
C ALA A 153 -25.14 4.49 5.45
N TYR A 154 -25.16 5.82 5.38
CA TYR A 154 -26.09 6.57 4.55
C TYR A 154 -25.86 6.36 3.05
N VAL A 155 -24.61 6.51 2.59
CA VAL A 155 -24.28 6.45 1.16
C VAL A 155 -24.37 5.02 0.61
N LEU A 156 -23.96 4.03 1.40
CA LEU A 156 -24.04 2.62 1.03
C LEU A 156 -25.42 2.00 1.29
N ASP A 157 -26.40 2.81 1.72
CA ASP A 157 -27.79 2.42 2.01
C ASP A 157 -27.90 1.15 2.88
N LYS A 158 -27.19 1.14 4.00
CA LYS A 158 -27.18 0.01 4.94
C LYS A 158 -27.23 0.44 6.39
N PRO A 159 -27.79 -0.39 7.29
CA PRO A 159 -27.80 -0.05 8.70
C PRO A 159 -26.37 0.02 9.25
N MET A 160 -26.16 0.88 10.25
CA MET A 160 -24.86 1.05 10.91
C MET A 160 -24.24 -0.29 11.35
N SER A 161 -25.06 -1.24 11.80
CA SER A 161 -24.65 -2.59 12.19
C SER A 161 -24.05 -3.45 11.06
N GLU A 162 -24.16 -3.01 9.81
CA GLU A 162 -23.60 -3.69 8.63
C GLU A 162 -22.43 -2.93 8.01
N VAL A 163 -22.08 -1.73 8.51
CA VAL A 163 -20.86 -1.02 8.11
C VAL A 163 -19.66 -1.76 8.68
N LYS A 164 -18.74 -2.16 7.81
CA LYS A 164 -17.55 -2.95 8.15
C LYS A 164 -16.29 -2.11 8.02
N VAL A 165 -15.64 -1.86 9.15
CA VAL A 165 -14.36 -1.17 9.20
C VAL A 165 -13.25 -2.17 9.46
N VAL A 166 -12.20 -2.10 8.65
CA VAL A 166 -10.95 -2.80 8.89
C VAL A 166 -9.93 -1.85 9.53
N ALA A 167 -9.13 -2.34 10.47
CA ALA A 167 -8.05 -1.59 11.11
C ALA A 167 -6.94 -2.54 11.59
N LEU A 168 -5.71 -2.03 11.70
CA LEU A 168 -4.60 -2.82 12.27
C LEU A 168 -4.80 -3.04 13.77
N ASP A 169 -4.57 -4.26 14.25
CA ASP A 169 -4.67 -4.63 15.67
C ASP A 169 -3.46 -4.10 16.43
N ARG A 170 -3.58 -2.88 16.96
CA ARG A 170 -2.50 -2.18 17.66
C ARG A 170 -3.07 -1.44 18.86
N GLU A 171 -2.31 -1.40 19.95
CA GLU A 171 -2.71 -0.70 21.17
C GLU A 171 -3.04 0.78 20.93
N ARG A 172 -2.32 1.45 20.02
CA ARG A 172 -2.56 2.83 19.60
C ARG A 172 -3.95 3.10 18.99
N HIS A 173 -4.70 2.05 18.62
CA HIS A 173 -6.05 2.18 18.05
C HIS A 173 -7.16 1.89 19.07
N SER A 174 -6.85 1.75 20.36
CA SER A 174 -7.83 1.41 21.39
C SER A 174 -9.01 2.39 21.46
N ASP A 175 -8.76 3.69 21.32
CA ASP A 175 -9.83 4.71 21.26
C ASP A 175 -10.64 4.60 19.96
N LEU A 176 -9.98 4.47 18.81
CA LEU A 176 -10.65 4.21 17.51
C LEU A 176 -11.57 2.99 17.58
N PHE A 177 -11.10 1.89 18.17
CA PHE A 177 -11.88 0.67 18.30
C PHE A 177 -13.10 0.84 19.19
N LYS A 178 -12.97 1.66 20.24
CA LYS A 178 -14.08 1.99 21.13
C LYS A 178 -15.13 2.82 20.38
N GLU A 179 -14.71 3.86 19.68
CA GLU A 179 -15.62 4.73 18.90
C GLU A 179 -16.39 3.95 17.83
N ILE A 180 -15.72 3.07 17.08
CA ILE A 180 -16.37 2.22 16.06
C ILE A 180 -17.44 1.32 16.70
N ARG A 181 -17.12 0.67 17.83
CA ARG A 181 -18.05 -0.22 18.53
C ARG A 181 -19.22 0.52 19.16
N GLU A 182 -18.98 1.72 19.72
CA GLU A 182 -20.02 2.56 20.31
C GLU A 182 -20.97 3.12 19.24
N ALA A 183 -20.47 3.44 18.05
CA ALA A 183 -21.30 3.79 16.90
C ALA A 183 -22.15 2.60 16.42
N GLY A 184 -21.71 1.37 16.67
CA GLY A 184 -22.43 0.13 16.33
C GLY A 184 -22.00 -0.52 15.02
N ALA A 185 -20.88 -0.07 14.42
CA ALA A 185 -20.29 -0.69 13.23
C ALA A 185 -19.50 -1.97 13.56
N GLN A 186 -19.26 -2.80 12.54
CA GLN A 186 -18.45 -4.02 12.65
C GLN A 186 -16.97 -3.69 12.52
N LEU A 187 -16.19 -3.96 13.56
CA LEU A 187 -14.74 -3.81 13.56
C LEU A 187 -14.06 -5.13 13.21
N HIS A 188 -13.26 -5.12 12.15
CA HIS A 188 -12.41 -6.21 11.71
C HIS A 188 -10.94 -5.84 11.95
N LEU A 189 -10.24 -6.69 12.70
CA LEU A 189 -8.86 -6.47 13.08
C LEU A 189 -7.92 -7.25 12.16
N MET A 190 -6.84 -6.61 11.72
CA MET A 190 -5.77 -7.23 10.94
C MET A 190 -4.44 -7.16 11.69
N GLY A 191 -3.69 -8.25 11.68
CA GLY A 191 -2.35 -8.31 12.26
C GLY A 191 -1.38 -7.39 11.52
N ASP A 192 -1.19 -7.61 10.22
CA ASP A 192 -0.36 -6.80 9.34
C ASP A 192 -1.09 -6.59 8.00
N GLY A 193 -0.64 -5.61 7.20
CA GLY A 193 -1.04 -5.44 5.80
C GLY A 193 -2.16 -4.43 5.54
N ASP A 194 -1.90 -3.15 5.82
CA ASP A 194 -2.90 -2.11 5.62
C ASP A 194 -3.04 -1.62 4.17
N VAL A 195 -2.10 -1.92 3.27
CA VAL A 195 -2.26 -1.66 1.83
C VAL A 195 -3.34 -2.57 1.27
N SER A 196 -3.26 -3.87 1.57
CA SER A 196 -4.28 -4.85 1.19
C SER A 196 -5.65 -4.49 1.79
N ALA A 197 -5.68 -4.08 3.07
CA ALA A 197 -6.90 -3.67 3.76
C ALA A 197 -7.58 -2.46 3.08
N ALA A 198 -6.81 -1.44 2.69
CA ALA A 198 -7.31 -0.28 1.97
C ALA A 198 -7.84 -0.63 0.57
N ILE A 199 -7.12 -1.46 -0.18
CA ILE A 199 -7.54 -1.89 -1.51
C ILE A 199 -8.84 -2.68 -1.42
N TRP A 200 -8.99 -3.55 -0.42
CA TRP A 200 -10.24 -4.27 -0.16
C TRP A 200 -11.38 -3.34 0.19
N ALA A 201 -11.17 -2.36 1.07
CA ALA A 201 -12.18 -1.35 1.39
C ALA A 201 -12.58 -0.50 0.18
N ALA A 202 -11.68 -0.36 -0.80
CA ALA A 202 -11.93 0.42 -2.01
C ALA A 202 -12.68 -0.34 -3.12
N ARG A 203 -12.81 -1.67 -3.01
CA ARG A 203 -13.36 -2.53 -4.06
C ARG A 203 -14.85 -2.82 -3.83
N PRO A 204 -15.70 -2.76 -4.88
CA PRO A 204 -17.12 -3.11 -4.75
C PRO A 204 -17.37 -4.56 -4.30
N ASP A 205 -16.46 -5.48 -4.62
CA ASP A 205 -16.49 -6.89 -4.22
C ASP A 205 -15.64 -7.18 -2.97
N GLY A 206 -15.14 -6.12 -2.31
CA GLY A 206 -14.33 -6.21 -1.12
C GLY A 206 -15.12 -6.59 0.13
N PRO A 207 -14.46 -7.22 1.13
CA PRO A 207 -15.12 -7.62 2.38
C PRO A 207 -15.41 -6.46 3.35
N TYR A 208 -14.85 -5.27 3.13
CA TYR A 208 -14.88 -4.13 4.03
C TYR A 208 -15.35 -2.87 3.30
N ASP A 209 -15.86 -1.90 4.06
CA ASP A 209 -16.32 -0.62 3.52
C ASP A 209 -15.30 0.49 3.67
N MET A 210 -14.52 0.43 4.76
CA MET A 210 -13.55 1.45 5.11
C MET A 210 -12.34 0.84 5.81
N LEU A 211 -11.15 1.36 5.53
CA LEU A 211 -9.98 1.30 6.41
C LEU A 211 -9.95 2.58 7.26
N LEU A 212 -9.74 2.43 8.56
CA LEU A 212 -9.44 3.54 9.47
C LEU A 212 -8.24 3.21 10.35
N GLY A 213 -7.42 4.23 10.64
CA GLY A 213 -6.39 4.20 11.67
C GLY A 213 -4.99 4.43 11.14
N ILE A 214 -4.01 4.14 12.00
CA ILE A 214 -2.62 4.56 11.84
C ILE A 214 -1.73 3.39 11.41
N GLY A 215 -1.05 3.57 10.29
CA GLY A 215 -0.04 2.66 9.76
C GLY A 215 1.20 3.40 9.27
N ALA A 216 2.09 2.75 8.56
CA ALA A 216 3.32 3.38 8.09
C ALA A 216 3.07 4.26 6.84
N ALA A 217 3.77 5.40 6.77
CA ALA A 217 3.58 6.42 5.75
C ALA A 217 4.01 5.99 4.33
N PRO A 218 5.14 5.29 4.13
CA PRO A 218 5.54 4.74 2.83
C PRO A 218 4.45 3.92 2.13
N GLU A 219 3.84 2.99 2.84
CA GLU A 219 2.74 2.12 2.40
C GLU A 219 1.48 2.93 2.10
N GLY A 220 1.28 4.04 2.82
CA GLY A 220 0.24 5.02 2.52
C GLY A 220 0.36 5.62 1.13
N VAL A 221 1.57 5.86 0.62
CA VAL A 221 1.78 6.41 -0.73
C VAL A 221 1.49 5.37 -1.82
N ILE A 222 1.88 4.11 -1.59
CA ILE A 222 1.51 2.98 -2.47
C ILE A 222 -0.01 2.85 -2.51
N THR A 223 -0.65 2.85 -1.34
CA THR A 223 -2.10 2.77 -1.17
C THR A 223 -2.83 3.92 -1.89
N ALA A 224 -2.39 5.16 -1.68
CA ALA A 224 -2.97 6.33 -2.34
C ALA A 224 -2.91 6.21 -3.87
N THR A 225 -1.82 5.66 -4.40
CA THR A 225 -1.66 5.44 -5.85
C THR A 225 -2.64 4.39 -6.37
N ALA A 226 -2.79 3.27 -5.64
CA ALA A 226 -3.76 2.23 -5.99
C ALA A 226 -5.20 2.75 -5.95
N LEU A 227 -5.58 3.45 -4.88
CA LEU A 227 -6.94 3.96 -4.71
C LEU A 227 -7.28 5.07 -5.71
N ARG A 228 -6.32 5.90 -6.08
CA ARG A 228 -6.48 6.84 -7.21
C ARG A 228 -6.81 6.12 -8.51
N GLY A 229 -6.20 4.96 -8.77
CA GLY A 229 -6.49 4.13 -9.94
C GLY A 229 -7.87 3.48 -9.89
N ILE A 230 -8.34 3.09 -8.70
CA ILE A 230 -9.69 2.55 -8.47
C ILE A 230 -10.76 3.65 -8.55
N GLY A 231 -10.38 4.91 -8.29
CA GLY A 231 -11.32 6.03 -8.10
C GLY A 231 -11.91 6.08 -6.69
N GLY A 232 -11.29 5.38 -5.73
CA GLY A 232 -11.66 5.42 -4.32
C GLY A 232 -11.16 6.69 -3.62
N VAL A 233 -11.39 6.75 -2.32
CA VAL A 233 -10.92 7.83 -1.45
C VAL A 233 -9.78 7.35 -0.56
N PHE A 234 -8.71 8.13 -0.51
CA PHE A 234 -7.63 7.95 0.44
C PHE A 234 -7.21 9.32 0.98
N GLU A 235 -7.19 9.48 2.30
CA GLU A 235 -6.52 10.61 2.95
C GLU A 235 -5.51 10.09 3.96
N GLY A 236 -4.40 10.81 4.09
CA GLY A 236 -3.30 10.48 4.98
C GLY A 236 -2.84 11.71 5.75
N ARG A 237 -2.57 11.57 7.06
CA ARG A 237 -2.02 12.63 7.92
C ARG A 237 -0.81 12.09 8.69
N LEU A 238 0.37 12.72 8.49
CA LEU A 238 1.62 12.39 9.21
C LEU A 238 1.59 12.87 10.66
#